data_AF-A0A935FB08-F1
#
_entry.id   AF-A0A935FB08-F1
#
_cell.length_a   1.000
_cell.length_b   1.000
_cell.length_c   1.000
_cell.angle_alpha   90.00
_cell.angle_beta   90.00
_cell.angle_gamma   90.00
#
_symmetry.space_group_name_H-M   'P 1'
#
loop_
_entity.id
_entity.type
_entity.pdbx_description
1 polymer ?
#
loop_
_entity_poly.entity_id
_entity_poly.type
_entity_poly.pdbx_seq_one_letter_code
_entity_poly.pdbx_strand_id
1 'polypeptide(L)'
;MEPLIRQIQEDEYWQQAGLTTHNQSRLDLRHLIKYIDPVLKPNLYTNFKDEVGNIEEVQILTQYQELGSYKKRVEKFIRDNQHHITIHRIRNNKPITGQEIEELERLLSGLDQNSNKELLEKVKKGQSLAAFIRSILGLDINAAKEAFAGFLSKGNMSATQINFINAIIDYFSVNGTIDKKMLFDKPFTDIDYRGISGVFNNEETAKVISIIDKLNEVSLG
;
A
#
# COMPACT_ATOMS: atom_id res chain seq x y z
N MET A 1 -36.63 4.26 -33.05
CA MET A 1 -36.76 3.12 -32.12
C MET A 1 -37.42 1.89 -32.76
N GLU A 2 -38.26 2.05 -33.79
CA GLU A 2 -38.75 0.94 -34.63
C GLU A 2 -37.68 -0.06 -35.13
N PRO A 3 -36.48 0.36 -35.59
CA PRO A 3 -35.44 -0.60 -36.01
C PRO A 3 -34.88 -1.44 -34.85
N LEU A 4 -34.81 -0.88 -33.63
CA LEU A 4 -34.32 -1.59 -32.45
C LEU A 4 -35.31 -2.67 -32.00
N ILE A 5 -36.61 -2.35 -31.99
CA ILE A 5 -37.66 -3.31 -31.62
C ILE A 5 -37.68 -4.48 -32.61
N ARG A 6 -37.55 -4.19 -33.91
CA ARG A 6 -37.51 -5.23 -34.95
C ARG A 6 -36.25 -6.10 -34.84
N GLN A 7 -35.11 -5.50 -34.51
CA GLN A 7 -33.86 -6.24 -34.32
C GLN A 7 -33.89 -7.15 -33.09
N ILE A 8 -34.49 -6.71 -31.98
CA ILE A 8 -34.63 -7.50 -30.74
C ILE A 8 -35.60 -8.68 -30.89
N GLN A 9 -36.51 -8.64 -31.87
CA GLN A 9 -37.43 -9.73 -32.17
C GLN A 9 -36.78 -10.90 -32.92
N GLU A 10 -35.58 -10.71 -33.48
CA GLU A 10 -34.84 -11.76 -34.18
C GLU A 10 -33.96 -12.56 -33.20
N ASP A 11 -34.00 -13.89 -33.27
CA ASP A 11 -33.21 -14.76 -32.38
C ASP A 11 -31.70 -14.58 -32.58
N GLU A 12 -31.28 -14.23 -33.80
CA GLU A 12 -29.88 -13.99 -34.16
C GLU A 12 -29.26 -12.84 -33.34
N TYR A 13 -30.06 -11.84 -32.97
CA TYR A 13 -29.63 -10.72 -32.14
C TYR A 13 -29.18 -11.19 -30.74
N TRP A 14 -29.93 -12.10 -30.14
CA TRP A 14 -29.64 -12.61 -28.79
C TRP A 14 -28.45 -13.57 -28.77
N GLN A 15 -28.17 -14.25 -29.88
CA GLN A 15 -26.99 -15.11 -29.99
C GLN A 15 -25.68 -14.33 -30.13
N GLN A 16 -25.73 -13.11 -30.68
CA GLN A 16 -24.54 -12.28 -30.91
C GLN A 16 -24.35 -11.18 -29.85
N ALA A 17 -25.36 -10.92 -29.02
CA ALA A 17 -25.33 -9.87 -28.01
C ALA A 17 -24.53 -10.28 -26.75
N GLY A 18 -23.57 -9.44 -26.35
CA GLY A 18 -22.86 -9.56 -25.09
C GLY A 18 -23.56 -8.85 -23.92
N LEU A 19 -23.01 -8.97 -22.71
CA LEU A 19 -23.58 -8.39 -21.48
C LEU A 19 -23.85 -6.88 -21.58
N THR A 20 -22.95 -6.12 -22.19
CA THR A 20 -23.09 -4.68 -22.39
C THR A 20 -24.25 -4.36 -23.34
N THR A 21 -24.37 -5.11 -24.43
CA THR A 21 -25.43 -4.97 -25.43
C THR A 21 -26.80 -5.31 -24.84
N HIS A 22 -26.90 -6.37 -24.05
CA HIS A 22 -28.12 -6.74 -23.32
C HIS A 22 -28.58 -5.64 -22.36
N ASN A 23 -27.64 -5.04 -21.61
CA ASN A 23 -27.97 -3.97 -20.68
C ASN A 23 -28.45 -2.71 -21.40
N GLN A 24 -27.86 -2.39 -22.55
CA GLN A 24 -28.29 -1.25 -23.36
C GLN A 24 -29.72 -1.46 -23.87
N SER A 25 -30.02 -2.65 -24.41
CA SER A 25 -31.38 -2.98 -24.88
C SER A 25 -32.41 -2.98 -23.76
N ARG A 26 -32.04 -3.40 -22.55
CA ARG A 26 -32.91 -3.30 -21.37
C ARG A 26 -33.21 -1.84 -21.02
N LEU A 27 -32.23 -0.95 -21.07
CA LEU A 27 -32.41 0.47 -20.78
C LEU A 27 -33.30 1.14 -21.83
N ASP A 28 -33.06 0.86 -23.10
CA ASP A 28 -33.80 1.43 -24.22
C ASP A 28 -35.27 0.97 -24.21
N LEU A 29 -35.51 -0.31 -23.90
CA LEU A 29 -36.86 -0.86 -23.77
C LEU A 29 -37.59 -0.38 -22.50
N ARG A 30 -36.87 -0.04 -21.42
CA ARG A 30 -37.48 0.35 -20.13
C ARG A 30 -38.46 1.51 -20.27
N HIS A 31 -38.14 2.48 -21.11
CA HIS A 31 -38.99 3.65 -21.34
C HIS A 31 -40.25 3.34 -22.16
N LEU A 32 -40.26 2.19 -22.86
CA LEU A 32 -41.35 1.74 -23.71
C LEU A 32 -42.32 0.78 -23.02
N ILE A 33 -41.90 0.13 -21.91
CA ILE A 33 -42.73 -0.81 -21.13
C ILE A 33 -44.06 -0.18 -20.69
N LYS A 34 -44.07 1.13 -20.41
CA LYS A 34 -45.27 1.88 -19.97
C LYS A 34 -46.39 1.97 -21.03
N TYR A 35 -46.10 1.63 -22.28
CA TYR A 35 -47.06 1.65 -23.39
C TYR A 35 -47.57 0.25 -23.76
N ILE A 36 -47.12 -0.79 -23.05
CA ILE A 36 -47.69 -2.14 -23.20
C ILE A 36 -49.00 -2.17 -22.43
N ASP A 37 -50.10 -2.47 -23.13
CA ASP A 37 -51.39 -2.68 -22.46
C ASP A 37 -51.24 -3.75 -21.38
N PRO A 38 -51.79 -3.53 -20.17
CA PRO A 38 -51.73 -4.51 -19.10
C PRO A 38 -52.61 -5.71 -19.46
N VAL A 39 -52.05 -6.65 -20.22
CA VAL A 39 -52.60 -7.98 -20.35
C VAL A 39 -52.51 -8.59 -18.95
N LEU A 40 -53.64 -9.06 -18.42
CA LEU A 40 -53.72 -9.88 -17.23
C LEU A 40 -52.80 -11.10 -17.43
N LYS A 41 -51.54 -10.98 -17.01
CA LYS A 41 -50.58 -12.07 -17.07
C LYS A 41 -51.03 -13.08 -16.00
N PRO A 42 -51.30 -14.34 -16.34
CA PRO A 42 -51.51 -15.37 -15.32
C PRO A 42 -50.27 -15.42 -14.43
N ASN A 43 -50.47 -15.60 -13.13
CA ASN A 43 -49.36 -15.79 -12.18
C ASN A 43 -48.56 -17.03 -12.61
N LEU A 44 -47.41 -16.81 -13.25
CA LEU A 44 -46.52 -17.87 -13.63
C LEU A 44 -45.69 -18.24 -12.39
N TYR A 45 -46.04 -19.36 -11.75
CA TYR A 45 -45.19 -19.95 -10.73
C TYR A 45 -44.04 -20.69 -11.41
N THR A 46 -42.91 -20.02 -11.57
CA THR A 46 -41.68 -20.68 -12.01
C THR A 46 -41.03 -21.37 -10.82
N ASN A 47 -41.34 -22.66 -10.64
CA ASN A 47 -40.59 -23.52 -9.73
C ASN A 47 -39.37 -24.07 -10.47
N PHE A 48 -38.29 -23.30 -10.51
CA PHE A 48 -37.00 -23.80 -10.96
C PHE A 48 -36.45 -24.69 -9.84
N LYS A 49 -36.36 -25.99 -10.09
CA LYS A 49 -35.47 -26.83 -9.28
C LYS A 49 -34.04 -26.46 -9.67
N ASP A 50 -33.22 -26.09 -8.70
CA ASP A 50 -31.78 -26.00 -8.91
C ASP A 50 -31.27 -27.38 -9.35
N GLU A 51 -30.85 -27.48 -10.61
CA GLU A 51 -29.98 -28.56 -11.05
C GLU A 51 -28.56 -28.15 -10.70
N VAL A 52 -28.00 -28.77 -9.66
CA VAL A 52 -26.58 -28.66 -9.35
C VAL A 52 -25.84 -29.35 -10.50
N GLY A 53 -25.32 -28.56 -11.44
CA GLY A 53 -24.35 -29.04 -12.43
C GLY A 53 -23.10 -29.56 -11.72
N ASN A 54 -22.20 -30.22 -12.47
CA ASN A 54 -20.92 -30.65 -11.90
C ASN A 54 -20.24 -29.47 -11.20
N ILE A 55 -19.95 -29.65 -9.92
CA ILE A 55 -19.15 -28.71 -9.14
C ILE A 55 -17.73 -28.81 -9.69
N GLU A 56 -17.39 -27.92 -10.61
CA GLU A 56 -15.98 -27.65 -10.86
C GLU A 56 -15.49 -26.76 -9.72
N GLU A 57 -14.50 -27.26 -8.98
CA GLU A 57 -13.68 -26.43 -8.10
C GLU A 57 -12.97 -25.40 -8.97
N VAL A 58 -13.63 -24.26 -9.17
CA VAL A 58 -12.93 -23.08 -9.65
C VAL A 58 -12.00 -22.69 -8.52
N GLN A 59 -10.69 -22.80 -8.74
CA GLN A 59 -9.69 -22.14 -7.92
C GLN A 59 -9.97 -20.64 -7.97
N ILE A 60 -10.77 -20.16 -7.02
CA ILE A 60 -10.83 -18.75 -6.67
C ILE A 60 -9.37 -18.42 -6.32
N LEU A 61 -8.80 -17.39 -6.96
CA LEU A 61 -7.43 -16.96 -6.68
C LEU A 61 -7.34 -16.46 -5.22
N THR A 62 -7.17 -17.39 -4.27
CA THR A 62 -7.14 -17.17 -2.82
C THR A 62 -6.00 -16.25 -2.39
N GLN A 63 -4.98 -16.09 -3.25
CA GLN A 63 -3.82 -15.25 -3.03
C GLN A 63 -4.16 -13.80 -2.68
N TYR A 64 -5.24 -13.23 -3.23
CA TYR A 64 -5.56 -11.82 -2.97
C TYR A 64 -6.16 -11.56 -1.57
N GLN A 65 -6.90 -12.53 -1.00
CA GLN A 65 -7.47 -12.38 0.35
C GLN A 65 -6.49 -12.76 1.46
N GLU A 66 -5.62 -13.75 1.23
CA GLU A 66 -4.66 -14.22 2.24
C GLU A 66 -3.57 -13.19 2.56
N LEU A 67 -3.01 -12.52 1.53
CA LEU A 67 -1.93 -11.53 1.69
C LEU A 67 -2.32 -10.37 2.62
N GLY A 68 -3.55 -9.88 2.50
CA GLY A 68 -4.06 -8.81 3.36
C GLY A 68 -4.21 -9.24 4.83
N SER A 69 -4.51 -10.52 5.07
CA SER A 69 -4.64 -11.07 6.41
C SER A 69 -3.28 -11.28 7.08
N TYR A 70 -2.28 -11.77 6.33
CA TYR A 70 -0.92 -11.98 6.84
C TYR A 70 -0.21 -10.66 7.12
N LYS A 71 -0.29 -9.68 6.21
CA LYS A 71 0.26 -8.33 6.43
C LYS A 71 -0.27 -7.71 7.73
N LYS A 72 -1.59 -7.78 7.96
CA LYS A 72 -2.22 -7.28 9.19
C LYS A 72 -1.72 -8.02 10.45
N ARG A 73 -1.52 -9.34 10.37
CA ARG A 73 -0.96 -10.13 11.48
C ARG A 73 0.48 -9.72 11.80
N VAL A 74 1.31 -9.57 10.78
CA VAL A 74 2.71 -9.11 10.92
C VAL A 74 2.78 -7.71 11.50
N GLU A 75 1.99 -6.77 10.98
CA GLU A 75 1.90 -5.41 11.52
C GLU A 75 1.47 -5.41 12.99
N LYS A 76 0.46 -6.20 13.34
CA LYS A 76 0.01 -6.35 14.72
C LYS A 76 1.12 -6.92 15.60
N PHE A 77 1.76 -8.00 15.17
CA PHE A 77 2.87 -8.62 15.91
C PHE A 77 4.00 -7.62 16.16
N ILE A 78 4.40 -6.84 15.14
CA ILE A 78 5.44 -5.83 15.28
C ILE A 78 5.02 -4.74 16.27
N ARG A 79 3.76 -4.30 16.23
CA ARG A 79 3.22 -3.30 17.18
C ARG A 79 3.13 -3.83 18.61
N ASP A 80 2.76 -5.09 18.79
CA ASP A 80 2.64 -5.74 20.09
C ASP A 80 4.03 -6.02 20.70
N ASN A 81 5.04 -6.22 19.87
CA ASN A 81 6.41 -6.54 20.27
C ASN A 81 7.40 -5.36 20.14
N GLN A 82 6.93 -4.12 20.28
CA GLN A 82 7.79 -2.92 20.20
C GLN A 82 8.96 -2.89 21.20
N HIS A 83 8.81 -3.61 22.33
CA HIS A 83 9.85 -3.73 23.37
C HIS A 83 10.81 -4.90 23.13
N HIS A 84 10.58 -5.74 22.11
CA HIS A 84 11.54 -6.77 21.74
C HIS A 84 12.88 -6.13 21.35
N ILE A 85 13.99 -6.69 21.84
CA ILE A 85 15.32 -6.05 21.75
C ILE A 85 15.70 -5.64 20.32
N THR A 86 15.49 -6.53 19.34
CA THR A 86 15.80 -6.25 17.92
C THR A 86 14.88 -5.18 17.33
N ILE A 87 13.57 -5.24 17.61
CA ILE A 87 12.58 -4.27 17.09
C ILE A 87 12.86 -2.89 17.69
N HIS A 88 13.15 -2.85 18.99
CA HIS A 88 13.53 -1.65 19.70
C HIS A 88 14.82 -1.04 19.13
N ARG A 89 15.86 -1.84 18.87
CA ARG A 89 17.10 -1.37 18.24
C ARG A 89 16.88 -0.81 16.84
N ILE A 90 16.09 -1.51 16.02
CA ILE A 90 15.69 -1.04 14.67
C ILE A 90 15.04 0.34 14.76
N ARG A 91 14.07 0.51 15.66
CA ARG A 91 13.36 1.78 15.86
C ARG A 91 14.30 2.90 16.36
N ASN A 92 15.25 2.60 17.22
CA ASN A 92 16.17 3.59 17.83
C ASN A 92 17.44 3.84 17.01
N ASN A 93 17.47 3.43 15.74
CA ASN A 93 18.64 3.53 14.88
C ASN A 93 19.94 2.97 15.50
N LYS A 94 19.82 1.89 16.27
CA LYS A 94 20.97 1.18 16.82
C LYS A 94 21.39 0.04 15.88
N PRO A 95 22.70 -0.27 15.82
CA PRO A 95 23.18 -1.37 14.99
C PRO A 95 22.55 -2.69 15.42
N ILE A 96 22.27 -3.54 14.44
CA ILE A 96 21.74 -4.89 14.64
C ILE A 96 22.62 -5.90 13.93
N THR A 97 22.72 -7.11 14.46
CA THR A 97 23.52 -8.17 13.83
C THR A 97 22.70 -8.94 12.80
N GLY A 98 23.36 -9.62 11.86
CA GLY A 98 22.69 -10.51 10.91
C GLY A 98 21.90 -11.64 11.60
N GLN A 99 22.42 -12.16 12.72
CA GLN A 99 21.74 -13.18 13.53
C GLN A 99 20.44 -12.63 14.14
N GLU A 100 20.44 -11.39 14.63
CA GLU A 100 19.23 -10.76 15.17
C GLU A 100 18.14 -10.59 14.10
N ILE A 101 18.53 -10.37 12.84
CA ILE A 101 17.60 -10.31 11.71
C ILE A 101 17.06 -11.70 11.38
N GLU A 102 17.92 -12.71 11.29
CA GLU A 102 17.52 -14.08 10.99
C GLU A 102 16.56 -14.65 12.03
N GLU A 103 16.82 -14.40 13.31
CA GLU A 103 15.92 -14.78 14.40
C GLU A 103 14.56 -14.09 14.28
N LEU A 104 14.55 -12.80 13.93
CA LEU A 104 13.31 -12.06 13.72
C LEU A 104 12.54 -12.54 12.49
N GLU A 105 13.24 -12.88 11.41
CA GLU A 105 12.64 -13.54 10.24
C GLU A 105 11.99 -14.86 10.64
N ARG A 106 12.65 -15.69 11.45
CA ARG A 106 12.10 -16.96 11.94
C ARG A 106 10.85 -16.75 12.78
N LEU A 107 10.86 -15.76 13.67
CA LEU A 107 9.70 -15.41 14.50
C LEU A 107 8.51 -14.96 13.66
N LEU A 108 8.73 -14.07 12.69
CA LEU A 108 7.68 -13.60 11.77
C LEU A 108 7.16 -14.74 10.90
N SER A 109 8.06 -15.62 10.46
CA SER A 109 7.70 -16.82 9.70
C SER A 109 6.82 -17.77 10.52
N GLY A 110 7.01 -17.85 11.83
CA GLY A 110 6.18 -18.69 12.70
C GLY A 110 4.70 -18.27 12.81
N LEU A 111 4.34 -17.05 12.37
CA LEU A 111 2.98 -16.51 12.50
C LEU A 111 1.99 -17.13 11.51
N ASP A 112 2.48 -17.72 10.42
CA ASP A 112 1.62 -18.36 9.43
C ASP A 112 2.37 -19.45 8.64
N GLN A 113 1.85 -20.66 8.62
CA GLN A 113 2.44 -21.79 7.90
C GLN A 113 2.21 -21.69 6.38
N ASN A 114 1.15 -20.99 5.94
CA ASN A 114 0.68 -21.03 4.54
C ASN A 114 1.06 -19.78 3.71
N SER A 115 1.10 -18.59 4.31
CA SER A 115 1.38 -17.31 3.60
C SER A 115 2.82 -16.78 3.77
N ASN A 116 3.67 -17.59 4.39
CA ASN A 116 4.95 -17.23 4.99
C ASN A 116 5.98 -16.59 4.04
N LYS A 117 6.12 -17.17 2.84
CA LYS A 117 7.27 -16.88 1.99
C LYS A 117 7.09 -15.64 1.13
N GLU A 118 5.93 -15.39 0.53
CA GLU A 118 5.82 -14.34 -0.50
C GLU A 118 6.02 -12.91 0.03
N LEU A 119 5.51 -12.59 1.22
CA LEU A 119 5.66 -11.25 1.79
C LEU A 119 7.10 -11.00 2.27
N LEU A 120 7.71 -12.01 2.90
CA LEU A 120 9.12 -11.98 3.28
C LEU A 120 10.04 -11.96 2.04
N GLU A 121 9.71 -12.71 0.99
CA GLU A 121 10.44 -12.72 -0.29
C GLU A 121 10.31 -11.38 -1.03
N LYS A 122 9.13 -10.73 -0.99
CA LYS A 122 8.95 -9.38 -1.57
C LYS A 122 9.73 -8.32 -0.81
N VAL A 123 9.78 -8.44 0.53
CA VAL A 123 10.67 -7.62 1.36
C VAL A 123 12.12 -7.91 0.94
N LYS A 124 12.58 -9.16 0.98
CA LYS A 124 13.93 -9.58 0.55
C LYS A 124 14.35 -9.12 -0.86
N LYS A 125 13.41 -9.01 -1.80
CA LYS A 125 13.68 -8.59 -3.19
C LYS A 125 13.91 -7.08 -3.41
N GLY A 126 13.77 -6.24 -2.38
CA GLY A 126 14.08 -4.81 -2.55
C GLY A 126 14.09 -3.92 -1.31
N GLN A 127 13.58 -4.37 -0.16
CA GLN A 127 13.54 -3.59 1.08
C GLN A 127 14.07 -4.44 2.24
N SER A 128 15.03 -3.93 3.03
CA SER A 128 15.48 -4.69 4.20
C SER A 128 14.33 -4.93 5.19
N LEU A 129 14.32 -6.07 5.88
CA LEU A 129 13.32 -6.35 6.91
C LEU A 129 13.23 -5.21 7.95
N ALA A 130 14.38 -4.63 8.27
CA ALA A 130 14.46 -3.51 9.18
C ALA A 130 13.77 -2.24 8.64
N ALA A 131 13.90 -1.94 7.34
CA ALA A 131 13.16 -0.85 6.70
C ALA A 131 11.64 -1.12 6.69
N PHE A 132 11.22 -2.37 6.51
CA PHE A 132 9.81 -2.76 6.62
C PHE A 132 9.27 -2.59 8.06
N ILE A 133 10.03 -2.97 9.07
CA ILE A 133 9.64 -2.75 10.48
C ILE A 133 9.53 -1.25 10.77
N ARG A 134 10.46 -0.44 10.26
CA ARG A 134 10.42 1.03 10.39
C ARG A 134 9.23 1.65 9.67
N SER A 135 8.78 1.11 8.54
CA SER A 135 7.58 1.64 7.88
C SER A 135 6.28 1.39 8.67
N ILE A 136 6.30 0.45 9.62
CA ILE A 136 5.16 0.14 10.51
C ILE A 136 5.19 0.99 11.79
N LEU A 137 6.38 1.13 12.39
CA LEU A 137 6.55 1.75 13.71
C LEU A 137 7.05 3.20 13.67
N GLY A 138 7.61 3.64 12.54
CA GLY A 138 8.40 4.87 12.45
C GLY A 138 9.81 4.71 13.03
N LEU A 139 10.63 5.74 12.86
CA LEU A 139 11.92 5.90 13.52
C LEU A 139 11.73 6.63 14.86
N ASP A 140 12.55 6.35 15.86
CA ASP A 140 12.55 7.16 17.07
C ASP A 140 12.98 8.60 16.76
N ILE A 141 12.20 9.58 17.23
CA ILE A 141 12.44 10.99 16.96
C ILE A 141 13.77 11.48 17.54
N ASN A 142 14.20 10.94 18.68
CA ASN A 142 15.47 11.33 19.29
C ASN A 142 16.64 10.72 18.51
N ALA A 143 16.49 9.49 18.01
CA ALA A 143 17.48 8.89 17.12
C ALA A 143 17.65 9.69 15.82
N ALA A 144 16.54 10.16 15.23
CA ALA A 144 16.59 11.05 14.06
C ALA A 144 17.28 12.38 14.39
N LYS A 145 16.92 13.01 15.52
CA LYS A 145 17.55 14.26 16.00
C LYS A 145 19.05 14.08 16.24
N GLU A 146 19.46 12.98 16.87
CA GLU A 146 20.87 12.64 17.12
C GLU A 146 21.66 12.57 15.81
N ALA A 147 21.11 11.94 14.78
CA ALA A 147 21.74 11.84 13.47
C ALA A 147 21.92 13.21 12.78
N PHE A 148 20.98 14.13 12.97
CA PHE A 148 21.07 15.50 12.44
C PHE A 148 21.78 16.50 13.37
N ALA A 149 22.07 16.14 14.62
CA ALA A 149 22.62 17.07 15.62
C ALA A 149 23.92 17.75 15.16
N GLY A 150 24.82 16.98 14.55
CA GLY A 150 26.08 17.51 14.01
C GLY A 150 25.89 18.46 12.83
N PHE A 151 24.82 18.30 12.06
CA PHE A 151 24.47 19.22 10.97
C PHE A 151 23.85 20.50 11.53
N LEU A 152 22.93 20.38 12.49
CA LEU A 152 22.25 21.49 13.15
C LEU A 152 23.18 22.39 13.99
N SER A 153 24.26 21.84 14.53
CA SER A 153 25.17 22.55 15.44
C SER A 153 26.14 23.52 14.75
N LYS A 154 26.09 23.71 13.42
CA LYS A 154 27.07 24.51 12.66
C LYS A 154 26.93 26.04 12.78
N GLY A 155 26.11 26.55 13.69
CA GLY A 155 26.06 27.96 14.08
C GLY A 155 25.39 28.94 13.10
N ASN A 156 25.24 28.56 11.83
CA ASN A 156 24.82 29.48 10.75
C ASN A 156 23.54 29.06 10.00
N MET A 157 22.69 28.22 10.60
CA MET A 157 21.48 27.76 9.92
C MET A 157 20.36 28.81 9.91
N SER A 158 19.69 28.95 8.77
CA SER A 158 18.48 29.78 8.66
C SER A 158 17.25 29.09 9.26
N ALA A 159 16.22 29.87 9.63
CA ALA A 159 14.96 29.32 10.11
C ALA A 159 14.31 28.34 9.10
N THR A 160 14.40 28.65 7.80
CA THR A 160 13.91 27.77 6.73
C THR A 160 14.67 26.45 6.70
N GLN A 161 15.99 26.48 6.84
CA GLN A 161 16.82 25.27 6.89
C GLN A 161 16.48 24.41 8.12
N ILE A 162 16.32 25.02 9.29
CA ILE A 162 15.94 24.31 10.53
C ILE A 162 14.56 23.67 10.36
N ASN A 163 13.59 24.39 9.83
CA ASN A 163 12.24 23.88 9.59
C ASN A 163 12.26 22.70 8.60
N PHE A 164 13.09 22.76 7.56
CA PHE A 164 13.24 21.66 6.61
C PHE A 164 13.83 20.40 7.26
N ILE A 165 14.86 20.53 8.10
CA ILE A 165 15.42 19.40 8.84
C ILE A 165 14.40 18.83 9.84
N ASN A 166 13.62 19.68 10.52
CA ASN A 166 12.56 19.22 11.41
C ASN A 166 11.48 18.45 10.64
N ALA A 167 11.09 18.91 9.45
CA ALA A 167 10.16 18.17 8.60
C ALA A 167 10.72 16.80 8.17
N ILE A 168 12.03 16.70 7.91
CA ILE A 168 12.70 15.42 7.65
C ILE A 168 12.61 14.50 8.87
N ILE A 169 12.92 15.03 10.06
CA ILE A 169 12.86 14.29 11.33
C ILE A 169 11.44 13.77 11.60
N ASP A 170 10.43 14.62 11.44
CA ASP A 170 9.02 14.26 11.63
C ASP A 170 8.58 13.22 10.61
N TYR A 171 9.02 13.35 9.35
CA TYR A 171 8.74 12.37 8.32
C TYR A 171 9.34 11.01 8.67
N PHE A 172 10.60 10.95 9.13
CA PHE A 172 11.20 9.71 9.63
C PHE A 172 10.44 9.14 10.83
N SER A 173 9.98 9.99 11.74
CA SER A 173 9.26 9.56 12.93
C SER A 173 7.93 8.86 12.60
N VAL A 174 7.32 9.19 11.46
CA VAL A 174 6.04 8.60 11.03
C VAL A 174 6.27 7.45 10.04
N ASN A 175 7.13 7.65 9.05
CA ASN A 175 7.28 6.75 7.90
C ASN A 175 8.47 5.80 8.01
N GLY A 176 9.40 6.06 8.93
CA GLY A 176 10.56 5.21 9.21
C GLY A 176 11.72 5.30 8.22
N THR A 177 11.44 5.57 6.94
CA THR A 177 12.44 5.81 5.88
C THR A 177 11.98 6.92 4.94
N ILE A 178 12.91 7.51 4.18
CA ILE A 178 12.63 8.56 3.20
C ILE A 178 13.18 8.17 1.83
N ASP A 179 12.33 8.11 0.80
CA ASP A 179 12.83 8.16 -0.58
C ASP A 179 13.30 9.59 -0.87
N LYS A 180 14.54 9.74 -1.35
CA LYS A 180 15.15 11.04 -1.68
C LYS A 180 14.32 11.86 -2.66
N LYS A 181 13.53 11.22 -3.53
CA LYS A 181 12.61 11.90 -4.43
C LYS A 181 11.54 12.69 -3.68
N MET A 182 11.11 12.21 -2.51
CA MET A 182 10.11 12.90 -1.68
C MET A 182 10.57 14.29 -1.25
N LEU A 183 11.88 14.57 -1.20
CA LEU A 183 12.42 15.89 -0.87
C LEU A 183 12.07 16.99 -1.91
N PHE A 184 11.48 16.59 -3.04
CA PHE A 184 10.95 17.45 -4.10
C PHE A 184 9.42 17.39 -4.21
N ASP A 185 8.75 16.75 -3.25
CA ASP A 185 7.30 16.63 -3.14
C ASP A 185 6.81 17.14 -1.78
N LYS A 186 5.49 17.14 -1.58
CA LYS A 186 4.89 17.44 -0.27
C LYS A 186 5.28 16.36 0.75
N PRO A 187 5.51 16.73 2.02
CA PRO A 187 5.31 18.05 2.64
C PRO A 187 6.49 19.03 2.49
N PHE A 188 7.61 18.60 1.89
CA PHE A 188 8.84 19.39 1.84
C PHE A 188 8.72 20.61 0.91
N THR A 189 7.97 20.47 -0.18
CA THR A 189 7.71 21.59 -1.10
C THR A 189 6.76 22.65 -0.55
N ASP A 190 6.05 22.37 0.55
CA ASP A 190 5.27 23.39 1.25
C ASP A 190 6.19 24.39 2.01
N ILE A 191 7.46 24.02 2.25
CA ILE A 191 8.49 24.89 2.86
C ILE A 191 9.19 25.74 1.80
N ASP A 192 9.64 25.12 0.71
CA ASP A 192 10.19 25.80 -0.48
C ASP A 192 9.80 25.03 -1.74
N TYR A 193 9.28 25.72 -2.76
CA TYR A 193 8.78 25.11 -3.99
C TYR A 193 9.82 24.30 -4.78
N ARG A 194 11.13 24.53 -4.55
CA ARG A 194 12.23 23.77 -5.15
C ARG A 194 12.69 22.59 -4.26
N GLY A 195 12.00 22.34 -3.16
CA GLY A 195 12.35 21.31 -2.19
C GLY A 195 13.70 21.58 -1.54
N ILE A 196 14.48 20.51 -1.34
CA ILE A 196 15.80 20.59 -0.71
C ILE A 196 16.76 21.56 -1.42
N SER A 197 16.71 21.64 -2.75
CA SER A 197 17.57 22.51 -3.57
C SER A 197 17.24 24.00 -3.43
N GLY A 198 16.06 24.34 -2.92
CA GLY A 198 15.70 25.73 -2.61
C GLY A 198 16.24 26.21 -1.27
N VAL A 199 16.47 25.26 -0.35
CA VAL A 199 16.78 25.53 1.06
C VAL A 199 18.27 25.40 1.36
N PHE A 200 18.97 24.52 0.65
CA PHE A 200 20.38 24.19 0.89
C PHE A 200 21.22 24.40 -0.38
N ASN A 201 22.47 24.81 -0.20
CA ASN A 201 23.43 24.80 -1.32
C ASN A 201 23.84 23.35 -1.69
N ASN A 202 24.61 23.17 -2.76
CA ASN A 202 24.98 21.84 -3.25
C ASN A 202 25.75 21.01 -2.20
N GLU A 203 26.67 21.62 -1.44
CA GLU A 203 27.44 20.91 -0.42
C GLU A 203 26.58 20.51 0.77
N GLU A 204 25.68 21.39 1.20
CA GLU A 204 24.74 21.14 2.29
C GLU A 204 23.74 20.06 1.90
N THR A 205 23.19 20.13 0.68
CA THR A 205 22.29 19.13 0.11
C THR A 205 22.95 17.75 0.12
N ALA A 206 24.20 17.65 -0.33
CA ALA A 206 24.94 16.39 -0.29
C ALA A 206 25.12 15.85 1.14
N LYS A 207 25.38 16.73 2.12
CA LYS A 207 25.50 16.36 3.54
C LYS A 207 24.16 15.86 4.11
N VAL A 208 23.06 16.55 3.84
CA VAL A 208 21.72 16.15 4.26
C VAL A 208 21.33 14.80 3.64
N ILE A 209 21.54 14.63 2.33
CA ILE A 209 21.29 13.37 1.64
C ILE A 209 22.13 12.23 2.22
N SER A 210 23.41 12.47 2.53
CA SER A 210 24.25 11.45 3.15
C SER A 210 23.75 11.02 4.54
N ILE A 211 23.20 11.95 5.33
CA ILE A 211 22.59 11.62 6.62
C ILE A 211 21.30 10.80 6.41
N ILE A 212 20.48 11.16 5.42
CA ILE A 212 19.27 10.41 5.04
C ILE A 212 19.62 8.99 4.59
N ASP A 213 20.63 8.84 3.74
CA ASP A 213 21.07 7.52 3.26
C ASP A 213 21.53 6.64 4.44
N LYS A 214 22.32 7.19 5.36
CA LYS A 214 22.73 6.49 6.59
C LYS A 214 21.57 6.14 7.52
N LEU A 215 20.50 6.95 7.55
CA LEU A 215 19.31 6.66 8.34
C LEU A 215 18.42 5.62 7.66
N ASN A 216 18.36 5.60 6.34
CA ASN A 216 17.61 4.60 5.58
C ASN A 216 18.27 3.22 5.66
N GLU A 217 19.60 3.18 5.67
CA GLU A 217 20.36 1.96 5.88
C GLU A 217 20.39 1.62 7.37
N VAL A 218 19.73 0.53 7.76
CA VAL A 218 19.90 0.00 9.10
C VAL A 218 21.29 -0.60 9.18
N SER A 219 22.19 0.04 9.93
CA SER A 219 23.58 -0.40 10.04
C SER A 219 23.63 -1.82 10.61
N LEU A 220 24.19 -2.74 9.84
CA LEU A 220 24.56 -4.06 10.32
C LEU A 220 25.83 -3.90 11.16
N GLY A 221 25.77 -4.31 12.43
CA GLY A 221 26.90 -4.30 13.36
C GLY A 221 27.69 -5.59 13.34
#